data_AF-A0A178MZ99-F1
#
_entry.id   AF-A0A178MZ99-F1
#
_cell.length_a   1.000
_cell.length_b   1.000
_cell.length_c   1.000
_cell.angle_alpha   90.00
_cell.angle_beta   90.00
_cell.angle_gamma   90.00
#
_symmetry.space_group_name_H-M   'P 1'
#
loop_
_entity.id
_entity.type
_entity.pdbx_description
1 polymer ?
#
loop_
_entity_poly.entity_id
_entity_poly.type
_entity_poly.pdbx_seq_one_letter_code
_entity_poly.pdbx_strand_id
1 'polypeptide(L)'
;MPAPDQPAWHGRMGRFIGLVAQCNCSDITPDRAVADYVQALGGRYSAAEVAAMKGYVADGAFERYDNQIEICKEVCGQACMVNSVAQPMGGRTIPGVAACPVTERDLHLTPGRFEGAHRL
;
A
#
# COMPACT_ATOMS: atom_id res chain seq x y z
N MET A 1 -10.49 12.75 -15.36
CA MET A 1 -9.24 12.11 -14.90
C MET A 1 -8.85 12.76 -13.58
N PRO A 2 -8.41 12.00 -12.56
CA PRO A 2 -7.98 12.57 -11.27
C PRO A 2 -6.90 13.65 -11.45
N ALA A 3 -6.85 14.63 -10.54
CA ALA A 3 -5.80 15.64 -10.59
C ALA A 3 -4.42 14.99 -10.36
N PRO A 4 -3.33 15.46 -11.01
CA PRO A 4 -2.02 14.83 -10.90
C PRO A 4 -1.48 14.71 -9.47
N ASP A 5 -1.84 15.65 -8.60
CA ASP A 5 -1.44 15.75 -7.21
C ASP A 5 -2.51 15.24 -6.24
N GLN A 6 -3.64 14.73 -6.73
CA GLN A 6 -4.70 14.20 -5.88
C GLN A 6 -4.17 12.99 -5.09
N PRO A 7 -4.23 13.00 -3.74
CA PRO A 7 -3.89 11.84 -2.94
C PRO A 7 -4.72 10.62 -3.36
N ALA A 8 -4.13 9.43 -3.33
CA ALA A 8 -4.91 8.21 -3.54
C ALA A 8 -6.04 8.12 -2.51
N TRP A 9 -7.21 7.62 -2.91
CA TRP A 9 -8.32 7.38 -1.99
C TRP A 9 -7.84 6.54 -0.80
N HIS A 10 -8.30 6.87 0.41
CA HIS A 10 -7.71 6.34 1.64
C HIS A 10 -7.68 4.80 1.70
N GLY A 11 -8.68 4.12 1.14
CA GLY A 11 -8.65 2.65 1.08
C GLY A 11 -7.61 2.08 0.11
N ARG A 12 -7.35 2.76 -1.02
CA ARG A 12 -6.27 2.38 -1.94
C ARG A 12 -4.89 2.62 -1.31
N MET A 13 -4.71 3.77 -0.64
CA MET A 13 -3.48 4.06 0.09
C MET A 13 -3.25 3.04 1.22
N GLY A 14 -4.27 2.73 2.02
CA GLY A 14 -4.19 1.75 3.09
C GLY A 14 -3.80 0.37 2.57
N ARG A 15 -4.51 -0.12 1.54
CA ARG A 15 -4.19 -1.41 0.89
C ARG A 15 -2.76 -1.44 0.37
N PHE A 16 -2.29 -0.35 -0.27
CA PHE A 16 -0.91 -0.25 -0.74
C PHE A 16 0.11 -0.36 0.40
N ILE A 17 -0.08 0.35 1.51
CA ILE A 17 0.81 0.28 2.69
C ILE A 17 0.89 -1.16 3.22
N GLY A 18 -0.26 -1.82 3.39
CA GLY A 18 -0.31 -3.21 3.85
C GLY A 18 0.44 -4.16 2.90
N LEU A 19 0.20 -4.02 1.59
CA LEU A 19 0.83 -4.84 0.57
C LEU A 19 2.35 -4.63 0.48
N VAL A 20 2.85 -3.40 0.70
CA VAL A 20 4.31 -3.14 0.74
C VAL A 20 4.99 -4.02 1.79
N ALA A 21 4.36 -4.19 2.94
CA ALA A 21 4.83 -5.06 4.02
C ALA A 21 4.62 -6.54 3.69
N GLN A 22 3.41 -6.93 3.28
CA GLN A 22 3.09 -8.32 2.98
C GLN A 22 3.96 -8.92 1.86
N CYS A 23 4.22 -8.12 0.83
CA CYS A 23 5.00 -8.51 -0.34
C CYS A 23 6.52 -8.39 -0.12
N ASN A 24 6.97 -8.00 1.08
CA ASN A 24 8.38 -7.78 1.40
C ASN A 24 9.09 -6.83 0.42
N CYS A 25 8.37 -5.80 -0.07
CA CYS A 25 8.99 -4.76 -0.90
C CYS A 25 9.96 -3.87 -0.08
N SER A 26 9.81 -3.92 1.25
CA SER A 26 10.71 -3.37 2.28
C SER A 26 10.90 -4.41 3.38
N ASP A 27 11.62 -4.07 4.46
CA ASP A 27 11.74 -4.89 5.69
C ASP A 27 10.70 -4.52 6.77
N ILE A 28 9.67 -3.76 6.37
CA ILE A 28 8.52 -3.46 7.23
C ILE A 28 7.67 -4.71 7.36
N THR A 29 7.48 -5.18 8.58
CA THR A 29 6.59 -6.31 8.88
C THR A 29 5.10 -5.88 8.76
N PRO A 30 4.18 -6.80 8.44
CA PRO A 30 2.73 -6.54 8.48
C PRO A 30 2.23 -5.87 9.76
N ASP A 31 2.67 -6.31 10.93
CA ASP A 31 2.25 -5.73 12.22
C ASP A 31 2.70 -4.27 12.36
N ARG A 32 3.96 -3.99 11.99
CA ARG A 32 4.50 -2.62 11.94
C ARG A 32 3.73 -1.75 10.95
N ALA A 33 3.35 -2.29 9.78
CA ALA A 33 2.52 -1.57 8.83
C ALA A 33 1.22 -1.09 9.46
N VAL A 34 0.50 -1.96 10.18
CA VAL A 34 -0.76 -1.61 10.84
C VAL A 34 -0.57 -0.65 12.02
N ALA A 35 0.52 -0.78 12.78
CA ALA A 35 0.80 0.08 13.92
C ALA A 35 1.20 1.51 13.49
N ASP A 36 2.05 1.61 12.47
CA ASP A 36 2.77 2.85 12.13
C ASP A 36 2.30 3.49 10.82
N TYR A 37 1.25 2.97 10.16
CA TYR A 37 0.82 3.45 8.83
C TYR A 37 0.64 4.98 8.73
N VAL A 38 0.25 5.63 9.84
CA VAL A 38 0.07 7.09 9.92
C VAL A 38 1.33 7.87 9.54
N GLN A 39 2.51 7.29 9.77
CA GLN A 39 3.81 7.89 9.42
C GLN A 39 3.97 8.06 7.90
N ALA A 40 3.36 7.18 7.10
CA ALA A 40 3.43 7.20 5.64
C ALA A 40 2.48 8.22 4.97
N LEU A 41 1.60 8.89 5.73
CA LEU A 41 0.49 9.66 5.16
C LEU A 41 0.81 11.13 4.86
N GLY A 42 1.88 11.67 5.45
CA GLY A 42 2.34 13.04 5.22
C GLY A 42 1.28 14.13 5.49
N GLY A 43 0.28 13.86 6.34
CA GLY A 43 -0.79 14.81 6.68
C GLY A 43 -1.81 15.09 5.57
N ARG A 44 -1.86 14.27 4.51
CA ARG A 44 -2.71 14.50 3.32
C ARG A 44 -4.16 14.03 3.47
N TYR A 45 -4.50 13.43 4.62
CA TYR A 45 -5.79 12.82 4.91
C TYR A 45 -6.38 13.41 6.19
N SER A 46 -7.71 13.57 6.21
CA SER A 46 -8.43 13.96 7.42
C SER A 46 -8.38 12.86 8.49
N ALA A 47 -8.64 13.22 9.76
CA ALA A 47 -8.65 12.25 10.85
C ALA A 47 -9.64 11.09 10.64
N ALA A 48 -10.80 11.37 10.00
CA ALA A 48 -11.80 10.36 9.68
C ALA A 48 -11.28 9.37 8.61
N GLU A 49 -10.61 9.87 7.58
CA GLU A 49 -10.01 9.03 6.54
C GLU A 49 -8.86 8.18 7.09
N VAL A 50 -8.01 8.76 7.95
CA VAL A 50 -6.95 8.03 8.64
C VAL A 50 -7.55 6.88 9.45
N ALA A 51 -8.58 7.14 10.26
CA ALA A 51 -9.25 6.11 11.04
C ALA A 51 -9.83 4.98 10.17
N ALA A 52 -10.46 5.32 9.04
CA ALA A 52 -11.00 4.34 8.09
C ALA A 52 -9.90 3.55 7.36
N MET A 53 -8.73 4.16 7.14
CA MET A 53 -7.61 3.56 6.40
C MET A 53 -7.05 2.31 7.09
N LYS A 54 -7.07 2.25 8.43
CA LYS A 54 -6.50 1.14 9.21
C LYS A 54 -7.02 -0.24 8.78
N GLY A 55 -8.32 -0.35 8.46
CA GLY A 55 -8.91 -1.60 7.98
C GLY A 55 -8.27 -2.07 6.68
N TYR A 56 -8.13 -1.16 5.72
CA TYR A 56 -7.49 -1.45 4.43
C TYR A 56 -6.01 -1.77 4.54
N VAL A 57 -5.30 -1.18 5.52
CA VAL A 57 -3.91 -1.57 5.83
C VAL A 57 -3.85 -3.00 6.32
N ALA A 58 -4.74 -3.40 7.23
CA ALA A 58 -4.80 -4.76 7.72
C ALA A 58 -5.16 -5.76 6.60
N ASP A 59 -6.15 -5.43 5.76
CA ASP A 59 -6.52 -6.26 4.61
C ASP A 59 -5.32 -6.46 3.68
N GLY A 60 -4.63 -5.38 3.29
CA GLY A 60 -3.43 -5.47 2.45
C GLY A 60 -2.26 -6.19 3.13
N ALA A 61 -2.16 -6.16 4.45
CA ALA A 61 -1.06 -6.76 5.20
C ALA A 61 -1.23 -8.27 5.43
N PHE A 62 -2.47 -8.75 5.50
CA PHE A 62 -2.77 -10.10 5.97
C PHE A 62 -3.60 -10.96 5.00
N GLU A 63 -4.39 -10.36 4.11
CA GLU A 63 -5.24 -11.12 3.18
C GLU A 63 -4.40 -11.78 2.08
N ARG A 64 -4.59 -13.08 1.85
CA ARG A 64 -3.86 -13.83 0.82
C ARG A 64 -4.79 -14.13 -0.35
N TYR A 65 -4.35 -13.79 -1.54
CA TYR A 65 -5.06 -14.07 -2.79
C TYR A 65 -4.33 -15.12 -3.62
N ASP A 66 -5.03 -15.78 -4.54
CA ASP A 66 -4.40 -16.79 -5.39
C ASP A 66 -3.44 -16.14 -6.41
N ASN A 67 -3.72 -14.91 -6.82
CA ASN A 67 -2.83 -14.11 -7.65
C ASN A 67 -1.81 -13.26 -6.85
N GLN A 68 -1.42 -13.69 -5.65
CA GLN A 68 -0.51 -12.92 -4.78
C GLN A 68 0.81 -12.53 -5.46
N ILE A 69 1.38 -13.42 -6.29
CA ILE A 69 2.65 -13.16 -6.99
C ILE A 69 2.51 -11.97 -7.95
N GLU A 70 1.39 -11.88 -8.67
CA GLU A 70 1.09 -10.78 -9.59
C GLU A 70 0.95 -9.46 -8.82
N ILE A 71 0.18 -9.47 -7.73
CA ILE A 71 -0.02 -8.32 -6.85
C ILE A 71 1.33 -7.83 -6.32
N CYS A 72 2.16 -8.71 -5.78
CA CYS A 72 3.45 -8.34 -5.21
C CYS A 72 4.42 -7.81 -6.26
N LYS A 73 4.44 -8.37 -7.46
CA LYS A 73 5.25 -7.86 -8.57
C LYS A 73 4.87 -6.42 -8.92
N GLU A 74 3.57 -6.12 -8.99
CA GLU A 74 3.10 -4.76 -9.29
C GLU A 74 3.39 -3.77 -8.15
N VAL A 75 3.13 -4.16 -6.91
CA VAL A 75 3.38 -3.31 -5.73
C VAL A 75 4.87 -2.98 -5.61
N CYS A 76 5.75 -3.98 -5.65
CA CYS A 76 7.19 -3.74 -5.55
C CYS A 76 7.76 -3.02 -6.78
N GLY A 77 7.10 -3.11 -7.94
CA GLY A 77 7.46 -2.37 -9.16
C GLY A 77 7.25 -0.85 -9.04
N GLN A 78 6.40 -0.39 -8.13
CA GLN A 78 6.12 1.03 -7.90
C GLN A 78 7.15 1.66 -6.95
N ALA A 79 8.43 1.54 -7.28
CA ALA A 79 9.56 1.74 -6.36
C ALA A 79 9.58 3.10 -5.63
N CYS A 80 9.25 4.21 -6.30
CA CYS A 80 9.22 5.52 -5.64
C CYS A 80 8.08 5.62 -4.61
N MET A 81 6.94 4.99 -4.86
CA MET A 81 5.82 4.93 -3.92
C MET A 81 6.11 3.99 -2.76
N VAL A 82 6.76 2.84 -3.04
CA VAL A 82 7.28 1.95 -1.98
C VAL A 82 8.20 2.73 -1.04
N ASN A 83 9.13 3.52 -1.57
CA ASN A 83 10.02 4.34 -0.75
C ASN A 83 9.27 5.42 0.04
N SER A 84 8.16 5.95 -0.48
CA SER A 84 7.32 6.92 0.26
C SER A 84 6.61 6.31 1.46
N VAL A 85 6.37 5.00 1.45
CA VAL A 85 5.86 4.24 2.61
C VAL A 85 7.02 3.79 3.51
N ALA A 86 8.10 3.27 2.91
CA ALA A 86 9.19 2.68 3.65
C ALA A 86 9.99 3.70 4.47
N GLN A 87 10.33 4.86 3.88
CA GLN A 87 11.19 5.85 4.53
C GLN A 87 10.60 6.40 5.83
N PRO A 88 9.33 6.90 5.86
CA PRO A 88 8.78 7.47 7.08
C PRO A 88 8.63 6.44 8.20
N MET A 89 8.43 5.18 7.82
CA MET A 89 8.31 4.05 8.73
C MET A 89 9.67 3.45 9.11
N GLY A 90 10.79 4.05 8.72
CA GLY A 90 12.14 3.56 9.02
C GLY A 90 12.46 2.18 8.45
N GLY A 91 11.84 1.83 7.33
CA GLY A 91 12.10 0.61 6.57
C GLY A 91 13.17 0.79 5.49
N ARG A 92 13.71 -0.34 5.02
CA ARG A 92 14.65 -0.41 3.91
C ARG A 92 14.02 0.13 2.63
N THR A 93 14.75 1.03 1.98
CA THR A 93 14.36 1.62 0.70
C THR A 93 15.01 0.89 -0.47
N ILE A 94 14.41 1.05 -1.64
CA ILE A 94 14.99 0.65 -2.92
C ILE A 94 16.09 1.68 -3.28
N PRO A 95 17.37 1.25 -3.42
CA PRO A 95 18.48 2.16 -3.68
C PRO A 95 18.32 2.92 -5.01
N GLY A 96 18.78 4.18 -5.02
CA GLY A 96 18.80 5.00 -6.25
C GLY A 96 17.43 5.54 -6.69
N VAL A 97 16.35 5.29 -5.94
CA VAL A 97 15.00 5.77 -6.26
C VAL A 97 14.54 6.76 -5.18
N ALA A 98 14.23 8.00 -5.57
CA ALA A 98 13.65 8.97 -4.64
C ALA A 98 12.20 8.61 -4.30
N ALA A 99 11.74 8.93 -3.09
CA ALA A 99 10.34 8.78 -2.72
C ALA A 99 9.46 9.74 -3.55
N CYS A 100 8.28 9.28 -3.97
CA CYS A 100 7.29 10.08 -4.70
C CYS A 100 5.94 10.01 -3.99
N PRO A 101 5.06 11.04 -4.12
CA PRO A 101 3.73 10.97 -3.56
C PRO A 101 2.91 9.81 -4.15
N VAL A 102 2.15 9.11 -3.32
CA VAL A 102 1.12 8.17 -3.79
C VAL A 102 -0.10 8.97 -4.20
N THR A 103 -0.50 8.88 -5.47
CA THR A 103 -1.60 9.66 -6.06
C THR A 103 -2.68 8.74 -6.61
N GLU A 104 -3.91 9.24 -6.71
CA GLU A 104 -5.03 8.46 -7.26
C GLU A 104 -4.79 8.07 -8.73
N ARG A 105 -4.08 8.93 -9.46
CA ARG A 105 -3.75 8.75 -10.86
C ARG A 105 -2.66 7.70 -11.09
N ASP A 106 -1.60 7.75 -10.29
CA ASP A 106 -0.39 6.97 -10.56
C ASP A 106 -0.32 5.66 -9.79
N LEU A 107 -1.08 5.52 -8.69
CA LEU A 107 -1.15 4.26 -7.94
C LEU A 107 -1.83 3.19 -8.80
N HIS A 108 -1.21 2.01 -8.90
CA HIS A 108 -1.78 0.83 -9.51
C HIS A 108 -1.91 -0.28 -8.48
N LEU A 109 -3.08 -0.92 -8.43
CA LEU A 109 -3.34 -2.05 -7.55
C LEU A 109 -4.13 -3.11 -8.29
N THR A 110 -3.47 -4.24 -8.52
CA THR A 110 -4.05 -5.46 -9.05
C THR A 110 -5.11 -5.97 -8.07
N PRO A 111 -6.36 -6.20 -8.52
CA PRO A 111 -7.38 -6.79 -7.68
C PRO A 111 -6.98 -8.19 -7.20
N GLY A 112 -7.29 -8.48 -5.93
CA GLY A 112 -7.19 -9.82 -5.39
C GLY A 112 -8.23 -10.74 -6.01
N ARG A 113 -7.86 -11.99 -6.28
CA ARG A 113 -8.74 -13.02 -6.81
C ARG A 113 -8.65 -14.29 -5.97
N PHE A 114 -9.83 -14.89 -5.73
CA PHE A 114 -9.97 -16.23 -5.19
C PHE A 114 -10.44 -17.16 -6.33
N GLU A 115 -9.60 -18.07 -6.77
CA GLU A 115 -9.95 -19.18 -7.64
C GLU A 115 -10.82 -20.16 -6.84
N GLY A 116 -12.14 -19.97 -6.91
CA GLY A 116 -13.08 -20.81 -6.17
C GLY A 116 -14.49 -20.24 -5.98
N ALA A 117 -14.76 -19.00 -6.40
CA ALA A 117 -16.12 -18.45 -6.37
C ALA A 117 -17.03 -19.02 -7.49
N HIS A 118 -17.13 -20.35 -7.58
CA HIS A 118 -18.28 -21.05 -8.13
C HIS A 118 -18.42 -22.42 -7.46
N ARG A 119 -19.59 -22.62 -6.82
CA ARG A 119 -20.21 -23.85 -6.29
C ARG A 119 -20.03 -24.10 -4.79
N LEU A 120 -20.91 -23.49 -3.99
CA LEU A 120 -22.10 -24.18 -3.47
C LEU A 120 -23.31 -23.24 -3.55
#